data_AF-A0A4Q3FLI1-F1
#
_entry.id   AF-A0A4Q3FLI1-F1
#
_cell.length_a   1.000
_cell.length_b   1.000
_cell.length_c   1.000
_cell.angle_alpha   90.00
_cell.angle_beta   90.00
_cell.angle_gamma   90.00
#
_symmetry.space_group_name_H-M   'P 1'
#
loop_
_entity.id
_entity.type
_entity.pdbx_description
1 polymer ?
#
loop_
_entity_poly.entity_id
_entity_poly.type
_entity_poly.pdbx_seq_one_letter_code
_entity_poly.pdbx_strand_id
1 'polypeptide(L)' 'MSHDQQPFDAGRHCDAMAATLDLSVTPEQRPAVLQFLAIAERMAATVFLAPLDATAFEPAAVFRAGGPDEGGAA' A
#
# COMPACT_ATOMS: atom_id res chain seq x y z
N MET A 1 12.77 23.96 2.67
CA MET A 1 13.61 22.76 2.55
C MET A 1 12.98 21.90 1.46
N SER A 2 13.30 22.20 0.19
CA SER A 2 12.81 21.40 -0.93
C SER A 2 13.55 20.07 -0.86
N HIS A 3 12.87 19.02 -0.41
CA HIS A 3 13.34 17.68 -0.73
C HIS A 3 13.16 17.53 -2.24
N ASP A 4 14.25 17.45 -2.98
CA ASP A 4 14.23 16.82 -4.29
C ASP A 4 13.75 15.38 -4.05
N GLN A 5 12.45 15.17 -4.16
CA GLN A 5 11.89 13.82 -4.15
C GLN A 5 12.41 13.15 -5.42
N GLN A 6 13.45 12.34 -5.23
CA GLN A 6 13.97 11.49 -6.28
C GLN A 6 12.81 10.67 -6.86
N PRO A 7 12.65 10.61 -8.20
CA PRO A 7 11.58 9.85 -8.81
C PRO A 7 11.62 8.39 -8.36
N PHE A 8 10.44 7.78 -8.26
CA PHE A 8 10.33 6.38 -7.86
C PHE A 8 11.07 5.46 -8.83
N ASP A 9 11.96 4.63 -8.28
CA ASP A 9 12.69 3.61 -9.01
C ASP A 9 12.08 2.24 -8.69
N ALA A 10 11.25 1.73 -9.61
CA ALA A 10 10.59 0.44 -9.49
C ALA A 10 11.60 -0.72 -9.40
N GLY A 11 12.75 -0.63 -10.07
CA GLY A 11 13.77 -1.67 -10.08
C GLY A 11 14.41 -1.81 -8.70
N ARG A 12 14.92 -0.68 -8.18
CA ARG A 12 15.51 -0.63 -6.85
C ARG A 12 14.52 -1.02 -5.76
N HIS A 13 13.26 -0.58 -5.88
CA HIS A 13 12.21 -0.93 -4.94
C HIS A 13 11.89 -2.44 -4.98
N CYS A 14 11.74 -3.01 -6.18
CA CYS A 14 11.51 -4.45 -6.37
C CYS A 14 12.61 -5.28 -5.72
N ASP A 15 13.88 -4.95 -5.99
CA ASP A 15 15.02 -5.72 -5.48
C ASP A 15 15.09 -5.65 -3.95
N ALA A 16 14.86 -4.48 -3.35
CA ALA A 16 14.85 -4.30 -1.89
C ALA A 16 13.69 -5.03 -1.21
N MET A 17 12.48 -4.94 -1.79
CA MET A 17 11.29 -5.56 -1.20
C MET A 17 11.27 -7.07 -1.37
N ALA A 18 11.75 -7.59 -2.51
CA ALA A 18 11.86 -9.02 -2.73
C ALA A 18 12.78 -9.67 -1.68
N ALA A 19 13.92 -9.05 -1.38
CA ALA A 19 14.82 -9.51 -0.31
C ALA A 19 14.17 -9.44 1.09
N THR A 20 13.43 -8.35 1.37
CA THR A 20 12.79 -8.15 2.68
C THR A 20 11.67 -9.15 2.96
N LEU A 21 10.92 -9.52 1.91
CA LEU A 21 9.76 -10.41 2.01
C LEU A 21 10.11 -11.87 1.72
N ASP A 22 11.39 -12.18 1.49
CA ASP A 22 11.87 -13.50 1.05
C ASP A 22 11.15 -14.02 -0.21
N LEU A 23 10.97 -13.14 -1.20
CA LEU A 23 10.34 -13.45 -2.47
C LEU A 23 11.37 -13.62 -3.58
N SER A 24 11.24 -14.71 -4.33
CA SER A 24 12.02 -14.94 -5.55
C SER A 24 11.27 -14.40 -6.77
N VAL A 25 11.80 -13.35 -7.39
CA VAL A 25 11.30 -12.81 -8.68
C VAL A 25 12.19 -13.34 -9.80
N THR A 26 11.65 -14.18 -10.68
CA THR A 26 12.45 -14.73 -11.78
C THR A 26 12.72 -13.70 -12.87
N PRO A 27 13.74 -13.89 -13.73
CA PRO A 27 14.01 -13.01 -14.85
C PRO A 27 12.80 -12.83 -15.79
N GLU A 28 11.98 -13.87 -15.95
CA GLU A 28 10.79 -13.87 -16.81
C GLU A 28 9.63 -13.07 -16.18
N GLN A 29 9.51 -13.09 -14.84
CA GLN A 29 8.47 -12.35 -14.12
C GLN A 29 8.81 -10.87 -13.97
N ARG A 30 10.10 -10.54 -13.86
CA ARG A 30 10.59 -9.20 -13.53
C ARG A 30 9.99 -8.09 -14.40
N PRO A 31 9.88 -8.20 -15.74
CA PRO A 31 9.29 -7.13 -16.54
C PRO A 31 7.86 -6.78 -16.13
N ALA A 32 7.02 -7.77 -15.85
CA ALA A 32 5.64 -7.56 -15.43
C ALA A 32 5.56 -6.98 -14.01
N VAL A 33 6.40 -7.46 -13.08
CA VAL A 33 6.47 -6.91 -11.72
C VAL A 33 6.83 -5.42 -11.74
N LEU A 34 7.84 -5.03 -12.52
CA LEU A 34 8.25 -3.63 -12.64
C LEU A 34 7.13 -2.76 -13.25
N GLN A 35 6.40 -3.29 -14.24
CA GLN A 35 5.25 -2.61 -14.82
C GLN A 35 4.15 -2.37 -13.77
N PHE A 36 3.82 -3.37 -12.95
CA PHE A 36 2.80 -3.24 -11.91
C PHE A 36 3.22 -2.29 -10.79
N LEU A 37 4.49 -2.28 -10.40
CA LEU A 37 5.01 -1.30 -9.44
C LEU A 37 4.89 0.13 -9.95
N ALA A 38 5.19 0.37 -11.23
CA ALA A 38 5.01 1.69 -11.84
C ALA A 38 3.52 2.10 -11.94
N ILE A 39 2.60 1.15 -12.13
CA ILE A 39 1.15 1.44 -12.06
C ILE A 39 0.74 1.80 -10.64
N ALA A 40 1.19 1.01 -9.65
CA ALA A 40 0.88 1.21 -8.25
C ALA A 40 1.37 2.58 -7.75
N GLU A 41 2.57 3.02 -8.17
CA GLU A 41 3.09 4.34 -7.82
C GLU A 41 2.17 5.48 -8.30
N ARG A 42 1.70 5.42 -9.55
CA ARG A 42 0.78 6.43 -10.09
C ARG A 42 -0.56 6.46 -9.35
N MET A 43 -1.06 5.29 -8.97
CA MET A 43 -2.26 5.19 -8.14
C MET A 43 -2.02 5.77 -6.74
N ALA A 44 -0.90 5.43 -6.12
CA ALA A 44 -0.51 5.94 -4.81
C ALA A 44 -0.35 7.46 -4.82
N ALA A 45 0.27 8.03 -5.85
CA ALA A 45 0.38 9.49 -6.02
C ALA A 45 -1.01 10.15 -6.09
N THR A 46 -1.96 9.53 -6.78
CA THR A 46 -3.35 10.03 -6.84
C THR A 46 -4.02 10.00 -5.46
N VAL A 47 -3.89 8.90 -4.73
CA VAL A 47 -4.45 8.75 -3.38
C VAL A 47 -3.80 9.72 -2.39
N PHE A 48 -2.48 9.91 -2.46
CA PHE A 48 -1.72 10.77 -1.57
C PHE A 48 -2.10 12.25 -1.73
N LEU A 49 -2.52 12.67 -2.92
CA LEU A 49 -2.98 14.03 -3.20
C LEU A 49 -4.46 14.26 -2.86
N ALA A 50 -5.21 13.21 -2.49
CA ALA A 50 -6.60 13.36 -2.10
C ALA A 50 -6.72 14.25 -0.85
N PRO A 51 -7.64 15.23 -0.81
CA PRO A 51 -7.81 16.08 0.35
C PRO A 51 -8.37 15.24 1.51
N LEU A 52 -7.62 15.21 2.61
CA LEU A 52 -8.02 14.53 3.83
C LEU A 52 -8.13 15.56 4.95
N ASP A 53 -9.29 15.57 5.62
CA ASP A 53 -9.42 16.29 6.87
C ASP A 53 -8.69 15.51 7.96
N ALA A 54 -7.55 16.02 8.43
CA ALA A 54 -6.74 15.39 9.46
C ALA A 54 -7.51 15.17 10.78
N THR A 55 -8.59 15.93 11.01
CA THR A 55 -9.43 15.79 12.21
C THR A 55 -10.52 14.72 12.07
N ALA A 56 -10.77 14.23 10.85
CA ALA A 56 -11.74 13.19 10.52
C ALA A 56 -11.08 11.95 9.84
N PHE A 57 -9.75 11.90 9.82
CA PHE A 57 -9.00 10.84 9.15
C PHE A 57 -8.95 9.56 10.00
N GLU A 58 -10.07 8.87 10.04
CA GLU A 58 -10.19 7.56 10.66
C GLU A 58 -10.00 6.45 9.62
N PRO A 59 -9.28 5.35 9.95
CA PRO A 59 -9.24 4.18 9.09
C PRO A 59 -10.65 3.68 8.78
N ALA A 60 -10.85 3.19 7.55
CA ALA A 60 -12.07 2.47 7.21
C ALA A 60 -12.31 1.32 8.21
N ALA A 61 -13.58 0.96 8.41
CA ALA A 61 -14.02 0.08 9.48
C ALA A 61 -13.08 -1.13 9.72
N VAL A 62 -12.58 -1.24 10.96
CA VAL A 62 -11.77 -2.35 11.41
C VAL A 62 -12.64 -3.49 11.95
N PHE A 63 -12.13 -4.71 11.86
CA PHE A 63 -12.74 -5.89 12.47
C PHE A 63 -12.98 -5.67 13.98
N ARG A 64 -14.17 -6.00 14.47
CA ARG A 64 -14.53 -5.97 15.90
C ARG A 64 -14.82 -7.39 16.36
N ALA A 65 -13.93 -7.96 17.18
CA ALA A 65 -14.17 -9.24 17.83
C ALA A 65 -15.23 -9.07 18.95
N GLY A 66 -16.30 -9.87 18.92
CA GLY A 66 -17.34 -9.84 19.95
C GLY A 66 -18.20 -8.58 19.92
N GLY A 67 -19.02 -8.43 18.88
CA GLY A 67 -20.15 -7.47 18.94
C GLY A 67 -21.02 -7.75 20.18
N PRO A 68 -21.75 -6.75 20.71
CA PRO A 68 -22.62 -6.98 21.85
C PRO A 68 -23.50 -8.18 21.52
N ASP A 69 -23.55 -9.17 22.42
CA ASP A 69 -24.60 -10.19 22.38
C ASP A 69 -25.91 -9.41 22.22
N GLU A 70 -26.52 -9.46 21.03
CA GLU A 70 -27.93 -9.17 20.91
C GLU A 70 -28.58 -10.28 21.72
N GLY A 71 -28.80 -9.96 23.00
CA GLY A 71 -29.10 -10.91 24.05
C GLY A 71 -30.11 -11.92 23.55
N GLY A 72 -29.72 -13.20 23.57
CA GLY A 72 -30.66 -14.29 23.51
C GLY A 72 -31.71 -14.07 24.60
N ALA A 73 -32.84 -13.52 24.19
CA ALA A 73 -34.05 -13.55 24.98
C ALA A 73 -34.51 -15.01 24.97
N ALA A 74 -34.39 -15.63 26.14
CA ALA A 74 -35.07 -16.87 26.49
C ALA A 74 -36.59 -16.74 26.33
#